data_AF-A0A4Y5SLG1-F1
#
_entry.id   AF-A0A4Y5SLG1-F1
#
_cell.length_a   1.000
_cell.length_b   1.000
_cell.length_c   1.000
_cell.angle_alpha   90.00
_cell.angle_beta   90.00
_cell.angle_gamma   90.00
#
_symmetry.space_group_name_H-M   'P 1'
#
loop_
_entity.id
_entity.type
_entity.pdbx_description
1 polymer ?
#
loop_
_entity_poly.entity_id
_entity_poly.type
_entity_poly.pdbx_seq_one_letter_code
_entity_poly.pdbx_strand_id
1 'polypeptide(L)'
;MLVRGKILGEEVTAPFEILKTRNGVSLRVELPGEPFEYSTDCSCLEPLELLGLLLPAIEEEIGEIKGVFVEEVVEEKSSLLERLGRLLPGR
;
A
#
# COMPACT_ATOMS: atom_id res chain seq x y z
N MET A 1 -4.07 -7.45 -0.83
CA MET A 1 -3.33 -6.67 -1.85
C MET A 1 -2.11 -6.08 -1.18
N LEU A 2 -0.96 -6.18 -1.83
CA LEU A 2 0.32 -5.63 -1.37
C LEU A 2 0.81 -4.65 -2.43
N VAL A 3 1.21 -3.45 -2.01
CA VAL A 3 1.83 -2.43 -2.87
C VAL A 3 3.17 -2.07 -2.29
N ARG A 4 4.21 -2.09 -3.11
CA ARG A 4 5.56 -1.65 -2.75
C ARG A 4 6.05 -0.60 -3.69
N GLY A 5 6.91 0.26 -3.17
CA GLY A 5 7.55 1.29 -3.96
C GLY A 5 8.50 2.10 -3.11
N LYS A 6 8.73 3.33 -3.56
CA LYS A 6 9.58 4.29 -2.87
C LYS A 6 9.07 5.71 -3.02
N ILE A 7 9.35 6.50 -2.00
CA ILE A 7 9.14 7.94 -1.96
C ILE A 7 10.51 8.58 -2.17
N LEU A 8 10.60 9.47 -3.15
CA LEU A 8 11.78 10.28 -3.41
C LEU A 8 11.59 11.63 -2.71
N GLY A 9 12.30 11.85 -1.62
CA GLY A 9 12.51 13.16 -1.01
C GLY A 9 13.70 13.89 -1.64
N GLU A 10 13.98 15.09 -1.17
CA GLU A 10 15.08 15.93 -1.66
C GLU A 10 16.46 15.30 -1.40
N GLU A 11 16.66 14.72 -0.22
CA GLU A 11 17.95 14.13 0.19
C GLU A 11 17.88 12.61 0.41
N VAL A 12 16.68 12.06 0.51
CA VAL A 12 16.44 10.67 0.96
C VAL A 12 15.48 9.96 0.01
N THR A 13 15.76 8.68 -0.24
CA THR A 13 14.79 7.75 -0.86
C THR A 13 14.28 6.79 0.20
N ALA A 14 12.98 6.79 0.44
CA ALA A 14 12.34 5.99 1.48
C ALA A 14 11.47 4.88 0.85
N PRO A 15 11.85 3.60 0.95
CA PRO A 15 10.99 2.48 0.56
C PRO A 15 9.68 2.48 1.35
N PHE A 16 8.59 2.07 0.72
CA PHE A 16 7.33 1.86 1.39
C PHE A 16 6.68 0.52 1.04
N GLU A 17 5.89 0.01 1.96
CA GLU A 17 5.04 -1.15 1.80
C GLU A 17 3.63 -0.84 2.32
N ILE A 18 2.61 -1.20 1.54
CA ILE A 18 1.20 -1.05 1.90
C ILE A 18 0.53 -2.41 1.77
N LEU A 19 -0.03 -2.89 2.88
CA LEU A 19 -0.80 -4.13 2.92
C LEU A 19 -2.28 -3.80 3.15
N LYS A 20 -3.11 -4.13 2.17
CA LYS A 20 -4.57 -4.09 2.29
C LYS A 20 -5.12 -5.50 2.44
N THR A 21 -5.86 -5.70 3.52
CA THR A 21 -6.59 -6.94 3.83
C THR A 21 -8.10 -6.68 3.79
N ARG A 22 -8.92 -7.68 4.14
CA ARG A 22 -10.37 -7.49 4.31
C ARG A 22 -10.72 -6.59 5.49
N ASN A 23 -9.82 -6.47 6.46
CA ASN A 23 -10.09 -5.81 7.73
C ASN A 23 -9.59 -4.37 7.76
N GLY A 24 -8.74 -3.97 6.81
CA GLY A 24 -8.13 -2.65 6.84
C GLY A 24 -6.90 -2.56 5.95
N VAL A 25 -6.17 -1.47 6.12
CA VAL A 25 -4.95 -1.16 5.37
C VAL A 25 -3.86 -0.67 6.33
N SER A 26 -2.64 -1.13 6.10
CA SER A 26 -1.45 -0.73 6.84
C SER A 26 -0.38 -0.20 5.88
N LEU A 27 0.26 0.90 6.26
CA LEU A 27 1.39 1.53 5.59
C LEU A 27 2.62 1.42 6.48
N ARG A 28 3.75 1.09 5.90
CA ARG A 28 5.08 1.19 6.49
C ARG A 28 6.01 1.91 5.52
N VAL A 29 6.74 2.90 6.00
CA VAL A 29 7.76 3.63 5.25
C VAL A 29 9.09 3.54 6.00
N GLU A 30 10.13 3.07 5.32
CA GLU A 30 11.48 2.96 5.87
C GLU A 30 12.17 4.33 5.77
N LEU A 31 12.24 5.05 6.89
CA LEU A 31 12.93 6.34 6.99
C LEU A 31 14.34 6.15 7.60
N PRO A 32 15.26 7.13 7.45
CA PRO A 32 16.63 7.03 7.98
C PRO A 32 16.71 6.91 9.51
N GLY A 33 15.73 7.48 10.21
CA GLY A 33 15.59 7.41 11.66
C GLY A 33 14.80 6.18 12.08
N GLU A 34 13.51 6.39 12.35
CA GLU A 34 12.56 5.33 12.67
C GLU A 34 11.56 5.11 11.54
N PRO A 35 11.12 3.86 11.30
CA PRO A 35 10.11 3.61 10.28
C PRO A 35 8.80 4.28 10.66
N PHE A 36 8.17 4.94 9.69
CA PHE A 36 6.83 5.48 9.83
C PHE A 36 5.83 4.36 9.60
N GLU A 37 5.04 4.01 10.62
CA GLU A 37 4.05 2.96 10.57
C GLU A 37 2.65 3.50 10.88
N TYR A 38 1.67 3.13 10.07
CA TYR A 38 0.28 3.50 10.27
C TYR A 38 -0.66 2.37 9.84
N SER A 39 -1.71 2.11 10.61
CA SER A 39 -2.74 1.13 10.27
C SER A 39 -4.13 1.65 10.60
N THR A 40 -5.11 1.33 9.75
CA THR A 40 -6.51 1.67 9.98
C THR A 40 -7.44 0.53 9.54
N ASP A 41 -8.55 0.37 10.27
CA ASP A 41 -9.56 -0.67 10.03
C ASP A 41 -10.59 -0.28 8.95
N CYS A 42 -10.31 0.74 8.11
CA CYS A 42 -11.14 1.07 6.93
C CYS A 42 -10.72 0.21 5.74
N SER A 43 -11.45 -0.87 5.52
CA SER A 43 -11.35 -1.69 4.30
C SER A 43 -11.75 -0.93 3.03
N CYS A 44 -12.48 0.17 3.19
CA CYS A 44 -12.87 1.12 2.16
C CYS A 44 -11.69 1.83 1.50
N LEU A 45 -10.59 2.05 2.24
CA LEU A 45 -9.51 2.91 1.80
C LEU A 45 -8.60 2.18 0.81
N GLU A 46 -8.30 2.80 -0.32
CA GLU A 46 -7.34 2.24 -1.27
C GLU A 46 -5.89 2.47 -0.82
N PRO A 47 -4.95 1.55 -1.13
CA PRO A 47 -3.58 1.64 -0.65
C PRO A 47 -2.90 2.99 -0.92
N LEU A 48 -2.96 3.48 -2.16
CA LEU A 48 -2.31 4.74 -2.53
C LEU A 48 -3.07 5.97 -2.03
N GLU A 49 -4.36 5.83 -1.73
CA GLU A 49 -5.15 6.89 -1.09
C GLU A 49 -4.66 7.09 0.35
N LEU A 50 -4.45 6.01 1.11
CA LEU A 50 -3.84 6.08 2.44
C LEU A 50 -2.47 6.77 2.40
N LEU A 51 -1.61 6.36 1.47
CA LEU A 51 -0.29 6.97 1.32
C LEU A 51 -0.41 8.47 1.05
N GLY A 52 -1.28 8.87 0.11
CA GLY A 52 -1.52 10.26 -0.23
C GLY A 52 -1.96 11.13 0.96
N LEU A 53 -2.80 10.58 1.84
CA LEU A 53 -3.23 11.26 3.07
C LEU A 53 -2.09 11.48 4.08
N LEU A 54 -1.07 10.63 4.05
CA LEU A 54 0.04 10.63 5.00
C LEU A 54 1.32 11.27 4.44
N LEU A 55 1.35 11.65 3.16
CA LEU A 55 2.50 12.34 2.55
C LEU A 55 2.94 13.58 3.33
N PRO A 56 2.06 14.46 3.86
CA PRO A 56 2.51 15.62 4.63
C PRO A 56 3.30 15.24 5.88
N ALA A 57 2.87 14.20 6.61
CA ALA A 57 3.59 13.72 7.79
C ALA A 57 4.93 13.08 7.43
N ILE A 58 5.02 12.43 6.26
CA ILE A 58 6.28 11.86 5.76
C ILE A 58 7.24 12.97 5.30
N GLU A 59 6.73 14.03 4.65
CA GLU A 59 7.51 15.18 4.20
C GLU A 59 8.20 15.92 5.36
N GLU A 60 7.57 15.96 6.54
CA GLU A 60 8.20 16.49 7.76
C GLU A 60 9.49 15.73 8.14
N GLU A 61 9.59 14.44 7.79
CA GLU A 61 10.73 13.58 8.13
C GLU A 61 11.80 13.49 7.04
N ILE A 62 11.41 13.56 5.76
CA ILE A 62 12.34 13.35 4.61
C ILE A 62 12.57 14.61 3.77
N GLY A 63 11.97 15.73 4.14
CA GLY A 63 11.96 16.95 3.35
C GLY A 63 11.07 16.85 2.12
N GLU A 64 11.13 17.86 1.26
CA GLU A 64 10.21 18.03 0.12
C GLU A 64 10.14 16.78 -0.76
N ILE A 65 8.94 16.24 -0.93
CA ILE A 65 8.72 15.03 -1.74
C ILE A 65 8.76 15.40 -3.22
N LYS A 66 9.72 14.83 -3.94
CA LYS A 66 9.89 14.98 -5.40
C LYS A 66 9.07 13.98 -6.21
N GLY A 67 8.68 12.85 -5.61
CA GLY A 67 7.77 11.91 -6.25
C GLY A 67 7.56 10.62 -5.49
N VAL A 68 6.52 9.88 -5.90
CA VAL A 68 6.18 8.56 -5.38
C VAL A 68 6.17 7.58 -6.54
N PHE A 69 6.90 6.48 -6.42
CA PHE A 69 7.09 5.49 -7.47
C PHE A 69 6.65 4.13 -6.97
N VAL A 70 5.65 3.55 -7.64
CA VAL A 70 5.18 2.18 -7.37
C VAL A 70 6.03 1.21 -8.18
N GLU A 71 6.59 0.20 -7.51
CA GLU A 71 7.49 -0.79 -8.10
C GLU A 71 6.84 -2.16 -8.22
N GLU A 72 6.01 -2.56 -7.25
CA GLU A 72 5.32 -3.86 -7.24
C GLU A 72 3.89 -3.72 -6.72
N VAL A 73 2.95 -4.37 -7.40
CA VAL A 73 1.56 -4.52 -6.95
C VAL A 73 1.21 -6.00 -7.02
N VAL A 74 0.97 -6.62 -5.87
CA VAL A 74 0.50 -8.00 -5.76
C VAL A 74 -0.95 -8.00 -5.28
N GLU A 75 -1.87 -8.31 -6.18
CA GLU A 75 -3.25 -8.59 -5.82
C GLU A 75 -3.40 -10.08 -5.47
N GLU A 76 -3.97 -10.37 -4.29
CA GLU A 76 -4.46 -11.72 -4.01
C GLU A 76 -5.63 -12.00 -4.97
N LYS A 77 -5.38 -12.84 -5.96
CA LYS A 77 -6.40 -13.34 -6.89
C LYS A 77 -7.47 -14.08 -6.13
N SER A 78 -8.51 -13.38 -5.71
CA SER A 78 -9.78 -14.00 -5.33
C SER A 78 -10.76 -13.88 -6.51
N SER A 79 -11.09 -15.04 -7.09
CA SER A 79 -12.41 -15.39 -7.68
C SER A 79 -12.48 -15.93 -9.12
N LEU A 80 -11.42 -16.04 -9.93
CA LEU A 80 -11.59 -16.74 -11.23
C LEU A 80 -11.93 -18.23 -11.03
N LEU A 81 -11.36 -18.89 -10.01
CA LEU A 81 -11.69 -20.27 -9.65
C LEU A 81 -13.04 -20.40 -8.91
N GLU A 82 -13.46 -19.42 -8.11
CA GLU A 82 -14.80 -19.42 -7.49
C GLU A 82 -15.93 -19.15 -8.50
N ARG A 83 -15.66 -18.40 -9.59
CA ARG A 83 -16.63 -18.18 -10.68
C ARG A 83 -16.79 -19.42 -11.57
N LEU A 84 -15.75 -20.24 -11.73
CA LEU A 84 -15.82 -21.50 -12.47
C LEU A 84 -16.55 -22.61 -11.69
N GLY A 85 -16.50 -22.59 -10.35
CA GLY A 85 -17.26 -23.52 -9.50
C GLY A 85 -18.78 -23.38 -9.58
N ARG A 86 -19.31 -22.26 -10.11
CA ARG A 86 -20.75 -22.04 -10.35
C ARG A 86 -21.22 -22.43 -11.74
N LEU A 87 -20.32 -22.86 -12.64
CA LEU A 87 -20.62 -23.20 -14.04
C LEU A 87 -20.66 -24.71 -14.32
N LEU A 88 -20.51 -25.55 -13.31
CA LEU A 88 -20.70 -27.00 -13.42
C LEU A 88 -22.01 -27.42 -12.72
N PRO A 89 -23.16 -27.48 -13.42
CA PRO A 89 -24.27 -28.33 -12.98
C PRO A 89 -23.89 -29.78 -13.34
N GLY A 90 -23.11 -30.42 -12.47
CA GLY A 90 -22.69 -31.81 -12.62
C GLY A 90 -23.48 -32.74 -11.71
N ARG A 91 -24.60 -33.23 -12.25
CA ARG A 91 -25.36 -34.46 -11.92
C ARG A 91 -25.21 -35.12 -10.55
#